data_AF-A9FKZ4-F1
#
_entry.id   AF-A9FKZ4-F1
#
_cell.length_a   1.000
_cell.length_b   1.000
_cell.length_c   1.000
_cell.angle_alpha   90.00
_cell.angle_beta   90.00
_cell.angle_gamma   90.00
#
_symmetry.space_group_name_H-M   'P 1'
#
loop_
_entity.id
_entity.type
_entity.pdbx_description
1 polymer ?
#
loop_
_entity_poly.entity_id
_entity_poly.type
_entity_poly.pdbx_seq_one_letter_code
_entity_poly.pdbx_strand_id
1 'polypeptide(L)'
;MRRYVLLAAAVAPILAVTAAVSVPGCSEEFENICAFLNDPDSCYHAFQSETAAGCWTPGAGNGPSGAFASRDKLDVCFLDEGGQIVFDPPLDIAAFPPKTMAFKRLDRTAAECGSATFSGEFSYSVTVQVPCTADEIDGGVAACADAGADSTIKIGKTITLATPEGRSTLDVSCTNGSSHHFNRVDIQECATEGQDQLQPRAVLEANAGNQPPPDADPTMTGDYAGSVKLSVHYPQSNSIVEFEKGKTRVEQPPVVVEYFNCRIPAPAPLCFDGEKDGLETDIDCGGTLCTKRCEESQSCALDSDCATGTCRTDSSGFLKCQAAASSSASATTGGGAGAGAGGAGGTGGAGGQ
;
A
#
# COMPACT_ATOMS: atom_id res chain seq x y z
N MET A 1 -31.84 39.59 5.81
CA MET A 1 -30.68 38.67 5.80
C MET A 1 -30.86 37.66 6.94
N ARG A 2 -31.35 36.45 6.64
CA ARG A 2 -31.45 35.34 7.60
C ARG A 2 -30.80 34.13 6.94
N ARG A 3 -29.76 33.61 7.60
CA ARG A 3 -28.92 32.49 7.15
C ARG A 3 -29.66 31.18 7.41
N TYR A 4 -29.74 30.32 6.41
CA TYR A 4 -30.15 28.92 6.56
C TYR A 4 -28.91 28.09 6.89
N VAL A 5 -28.92 27.45 8.06
CA VAL A 5 -27.95 26.42 8.45
C VAL A 5 -28.56 25.08 8.05
N LEU A 6 -27.96 24.41 7.08
CA LEU A 6 -28.29 23.03 6.72
C LEU A 6 -27.54 22.10 7.69
N LEU A 7 -28.28 21.40 8.55
CA LEU A 7 -27.75 20.27 9.31
C LEU A 7 -27.61 19.06 8.37
N ALA A 8 -26.39 18.60 8.17
CA ALA A 8 -26.11 17.29 7.60
C ALA A 8 -26.43 16.22 8.65
N ALA A 9 -27.42 15.37 8.38
CA ALA A 9 -27.69 14.19 9.18
C ALA A 9 -26.69 13.09 8.80
N ALA A 10 -25.69 12.85 9.65
CA ALA A 10 -24.85 11.67 9.58
C ALA A 10 -25.67 10.46 10.02
N VAL A 11 -26.02 9.58 9.08
CA VAL A 11 -26.61 8.28 9.38
C VAL A 11 -25.46 7.30 9.56
N ALA A 12 -25.08 7.06 10.82
CA ALA A 12 -24.19 5.97 11.17
C ALA A 12 -24.97 4.64 11.07
N PRO A 13 -24.43 3.59 10.43
CA PRO A 13 -25.04 2.27 10.50
C PRO A 13 -24.87 1.74 11.93
N ILE A 14 -25.99 1.56 12.63
CA ILE A 14 -26.04 0.88 13.93
C ILE A 14 -25.76 -0.60 13.65
N LEU A 15 -24.55 -1.05 13.94
CA LEU A 15 -24.24 -2.46 14.14
C LEU A 15 -25.07 -2.94 15.35
N ALA A 16 -26.20 -3.57 15.06
CA ALA A 16 -26.94 -4.34 16.05
C ALA A 16 -26.10 -5.57 16.40
N VAL A 17 -25.21 -5.43 17.38
CA VAL A 17 -24.61 -6.57 18.06
C VAL A 17 -25.73 -7.20 18.87
N THR A 18 -26.37 -8.24 18.34
CA THR A 18 -27.19 -9.13 19.16
C THR A 18 -26.26 -9.78 20.17
N ALA A 19 -26.28 -9.26 21.40
CA ALA A 19 -25.63 -9.88 22.53
C ALA A 19 -26.19 -11.30 22.68
N ALA A 20 -25.39 -12.30 22.32
CA ALA A 20 -25.70 -13.69 22.60
C ALA A 20 -25.78 -13.83 24.12
N VAL A 21 -26.95 -14.25 24.61
CA VAL A 21 -27.16 -14.64 26.00
C VAL A 21 -26.27 -15.85 26.26
N SER A 22 -25.15 -15.66 26.96
CA SER A 22 -24.27 -16.75 27.35
C SER A 22 -24.95 -17.57 28.44
N VAL A 23 -25.50 -18.72 28.07
CA VAL A 23 -25.88 -19.78 29.02
C VAL A 23 -24.58 -20.38 29.57
N PRO A 24 -24.30 -20.33 30.88
CA PRO A 24 -23.13 -20.97 31.45
C PRO A 24 -23.37 -22.49 31.48
N GLY A 25 -22.80 -23.23 30.53
CA GLY A 25 -22.91 -24.69 30.52
C GLY A 25 -22.68 -25.43 29.19
N CYS A 26 -22.50 -24.77 28.04
CA CYS A 26 -22.14 -25.47 26.81
C CYS A 26 -20.62 -25.49 26.65
N SER A 27 -20.03 -26.68 26.61
CA SER A 27 -18.77 -26.87 25.87
C SER A 27 -18.95 -26.26 24.48
N GLU A 28 -18.05 -25.40 24.03
CA GLU A 28 -18.02 -25.02 22.61
C GLU A 28 -17.84 -26.33 21.82
N GLU A 29 -18.88 -26.75 21.10
CA GLU A 29 -18.79 -27.91 20.22
C GLU A 29 -18.03 -27.47 18.97
N PHE A 30 -16.77 -27.91 18.87
CA PHE A 30 -15.94 -27.69 17.69
C PHE A 30 -16.25 -28.73 16.63
N GLU A 31 -16.38 -28.27 15.39
CA GLU A 31 -16.46 -29.13 14.22
C GLU A 31 -15.07 -29.68 13.84
N ASN A 32 -15.05 -30.76 13.05
CA ASN A 32 -13.80 -31.34 12.57
C ASN A 32 -13.22 -30.51 11.41
N ILE A 33 -12.21 -29.70 11.70
CA ILE A 33 -11.56 -28.81 10.72
C ILE A 33 -10.92 -29.59 9.56
N CYS A 34 -10.39 -30.79 9.81
CA CYS A 34 -9.76 -31.62 8.79
C CYS A 34 -10.77 -32.10 7.75
N ALA A 35 -11.94 -32.55 8.21
CA ALA A 35 -13.03 -32.95 7.33
C ALA A 35 -13.54 -31.76 6.51
N PHE A 36 -13.78 -30.62 7.15
CA PHE A 36 -14.24 -29.41 6.48
C PHE A 36 -13.28 -28.93 5.38
N LEU A 37 -11.97 -28.85 5.68
CA LEU A 37 -10.97 -28.37 4.72
C LEU A 37 -10.66 -29.37 3.62
N ASN A 38 -10.84 -30.67 3.87
CA ASN A 38 -10.63 -31.71 2.86
C ASN A 38 -11.87 -31.94 1.98
N ASP A 39 -13.05 -31.50 2.42
CA ASP A 39 -14.32 -31.61 1.70
C ASP A 39 -14.38 -30.65 0.50
N PRO A 40 -14.39 -31.15 -0.76
CA PRO A 40 -14.48 -30.32 -1.95
C PRO A 40 -15.80 -29.55 -2.06
N ASP A 41 -16.85 -30.00 -1.38
CA ASP A 41 -18.17 -29.38 -1.38
C ASP A 41 -18.37 -28.39 -0.22
N SER A 42 -17.34 -28.17 0.61
CA SER A 42 -17.41 -27.17 1.67
C SER A 42 -17.58 -25.76 1.09
N CYS A 43 -18.24 -24.90 1.87
CA CYS A 43 -18.50 -23.52 1.45
C CYS A 43 -17.20 -22.74 1.16
N TYR A 44 -16.09 -23.13 1.78
CA TYR A 44 -14.78 -22.51 1.62
C TYR A 44 -14.21 -22.77 0.23
N HIS A 45 -14.26 -24.02 -0.23
CA HIS A 45 -13.81 -24.42 -1.58
C HIS A 45 -14.74 -23.88 -2.66
N ALA A 46 -16.05 -23.87 -2.41
CA ALA A 46 -17.02 -23.22 -3.29
C ALA A 46 -16.69 -21.73 -3.49
N PHE A 47 -16.43 -21.00 -2.41
CA PHE A 47 -16.05 -19.59 -2.47
C PHE A 47 -14.71 -19.35 -3.18
N GLN A 48 -13.73 -20.23 -2.99
CA GLN A 48 -12.46 -20.14 -3.70
C GLN A 48 -12.65 -20.28 -5.22
N SER A 49 -13.53 -21.17 -5.66
CA SER A 49 -13.89 -21.32 -7.07
C SER A 49 -14.62 -20.08 -7.61
N GLU A 50 -15.54 -19.49 -6.84
CA GLU A 50 -16.20 -18.22 -7.18
C GLU A 50 -15.19 -17.06 -7.29
N THR A 51 -14.19 -17.03 -6.40
CA THR A 51 -13.12 -16.02 -6.42
C THR A 51 -12.34 -16.08 -7.73
N ALA A 52 -12.02 -17.30 -8.20
CA ALA A 52 -11.31 -17.54 -9.45
C ALA A 52 -12.11 -17.14 -10.70
N ALA A 53 -13.44 -17.26 -10.65
CA ALA A 53 -14.36 -16.79 -11.69
C ALA A 53 -14.62 -15.27 -11.61
N GLY A 54 -14.34 -14.67 -10.45
CA GLY A 54 -14.46 -13.25 -10.20
C GLY A 54 -13.25 -12.47 -10.71
N CYS A 55 -12.94 -11.37 -10.03
CA CYS A 55 -11.89 -10.49 -10.51
C CYS A 55 -10.48 -11.02 -10.28
N TRP A 56 -10.28 -11.91 -9.31
CA TRP A 56 -8.96 -12.30 -8.85
C TRP A 56 -8.55 -13.64 -9.45
N THR A 57 -7.46 -13.62 -10.20
CA THR A 57 -6.92 -14.82 -10.83
C THR A 57 -6.07 -15.59 -9.82
N PRO A 58 -6.31 -16.90 -9.64
CA PRO A 58 -5.47 -17.73 -8.79
C PRO A 58 -4.02 -17.81 -9.31
N GLY A 59 -3.08 -17.89 -8.38
CA GLY A 59 -1.64 -18.01 -8.62
C GLY A 59 -0.86 -16.87 -7.97
N ALA A 60 0.29 -17.22 -7.38
CA ALA A 60 1.20 -16.24 -6.81
C ALA A 60 1.74 -15.30 -7.91
N GLY A 61 1.67 -13.98 -7.71
CA GLY A 61 2.08 -12.99 -8.70
C GLY A 61 1.09 -12.75 -9.84
N ASN A 62 -0.06 -13.43 -9.86
CA ASN A 62 -1.15 -13.15 -10.81
C ASN A 62 -2.10 -12.05 -10.31
N GLY A 63 -1.80 -11.44 -9.16
CA GLY A 63 -2.61 -10.38 -8.59
C GLY A 63 -2.51 -9.08 -9.39
N PRO A 64 -3.53 -8.21 -9.31
CA PRO A 64 -3.49 -6.92 -9.98
C PRO A 64 -2.37 -6.06 -9.35
N SER A 65 -1.44 -5.64 -10.19
CA SER A 65 -0.34 -4.74 -9.81
C SER A 65 -0.69 -3.29 -10.14
N GLY A 66 -0.16 -2.37 -9.34
CA GLY A 66 -0.41 -0.94 -9.51
C GLY A 66 0.45 -0.06 -8.63
N ALA A 67 0.16 1.24 -8.63
CA ALA A 67 0.88 2.22 -7.83
C ALA A 67 -0.04 3.28 -7.23
N PHE A 68 0.33 3.77 -6.05
CA PHE A 68 -0.27 4.98 -5.50
C PHE A 68 0.21 6.22 -6.24
N ALA A 69 -0.65 7.24 -6.35
CA ALA A 69 -0.30 8.48 -7.03
C ALA A 69 0.81 9.26 -6.32
N SER A 70 0.83 9.25 -4.99
CA SER A 70 1.88 9.86 -4.17
C SER A 70 2.03 9.12 -2.84
N ARG A 71 3.14 9.38 -2.14
CA ARG A 71 3.43 8.78 -0.83
C ARG A 71 2.46 9.24 0.27
N ASP A 72 1.95 10.48 0.17
CA ASP A 72 1.04 11.06 1.17
C ASP A 72 -0.43 10.72 0.92
N LYS A 73 -0.74 10.04 -0.20
CA LYS A 73 -2.10 9.66 -0.60
C LYS A 73 -2.17 8.17 -0.91
N LEU A 74 -2.27 7.39 0.16
CA LEU A 74 -2.40 5.93 0.09
C LEU A 74 -3.86 5.47 0.20
N ASP A 75 -4.75 6.20 -0.45
CA ASP A 75 -6.19 5.94 -0.55
C ASP A 75 -6.53 5.15 -1.83
N VAL A 76 -5.87 5.47 -2.94
CA VAL A 76 -6.15 4.82 -4.23
C VAL A 76 -4.86 4.32 -4.87
N CYS A 77 -4.81 3.01 -5.12
CA CYS A 77 -3.79 2.37 -5.94
C CYS A 77 -4.36 2.13 -7.35
N PHE A 78 -3.74 2.78 -8.33
CA PHE A 78 -4.12 2.70 -9.73
C PHE A 78 -3.48 1.48 -10.36
N LEU A 79 -4.29 0.60 -10.95
CA LEU A 79 -3.82 -0.67 -11.49
C LEU A 79 -3.25 -0.48 -12.90
N ASP A 80 -2.16 -1.18 -13.22
CA ASP A 80 -1.47 -1.09 -14.51
C ASP A 80 -2.35 -1.57 -15.66
N GLU A 81 -3.16 -2.60 -15.40
CA GLU A 81 -4.16 -3.11 -16.33
C GLU A 81 -5.48 -2.35 -16.25
N GLY A 82 -5.53 -1.20 -15.58
CA GLY A 82 -6.72 -0.38 -15.40
C GLY A 82 -7.66 -0.87 -14.29
N GLY A 83 -8.49 0.05 -13.82
CA GLY A 83 -9.21 -0.10 -12.55
C GLY A 83 -8.37 0.40 -11.37
N GLN A 84 -8.87 0.19 -10.16
CA GLN A 84 -8.25 0.73 -8.95
C GLN A 84 -8.57 -0.10 -7.72
N ILE A 85 -7.65 -0.08 -6.76
CA ILE A 85 -7.87 -0.53 -5.38
C ILE A 85 -8.07 0.71 -4.52
N VAL A 86 -9.24 0.81 -3.88
CA VAL A 86 -9.63 1.94 -3.04
C VAL A 86 -9.61 1.48 -1.58
N PHE A 87 -8.73 2.06 -0.79
CA PHE A 87 -8.60 1.82 0.64
C PHE A 87 -9.48 2.80 1.43
N ASP A 88 -10.23 2.28 2.38
CA ASP A 88 -11.05 3.08 3.30
C ASP A 88 -11.02 2.47 4.71
N PRO A 89 -10.33 3.10 5.68
CA PRO A 89 -9.62 4.38 5.56
C PRO A 89 -8.35 4.27 4.69
N PRO A 90 -7.81 5.41 4.21
CA PRO A 90 -6.50 5.45 3.55
C PRO A 90 -5.42 4.85 4.45
N LEU A 91 -4.41 4.21 3.84
CA LEU A 91 -3.30 3.64 4.59
C LEU A 91 -2.42 4.76 5.18
N ASP A 92 -1.99 4.60 6.43
CA ASP A 92 -1.12 5.56 7.10
C ASP A 92 0.33 5.10 7.02
N ILE A 93 1.14 5.81 6.23
CA ILE A 93 2.58 5.52 6.03
C ILE A 93 3.36 5.46 7.35
N ALA A 94 2.96 6.25 8.36
CA ALA A 94 3.63 6.29 9.66
C ALA A 94 3.30 5.06 10.54
N ALA A 95 2.22 4.36 10.23
CA ALA A 95 1.75 3.18 10.95
C ALA A 95 1.99 1.87 10.16
N PHE A 96 2.98 1.84 9.26
CA PHE A 96 3.34 0.64 8.49
C PHE A 96 4.15 -0.38 9.32
N PRO A 97 3.93 -1.69 9.14
CA PRO A 97 2.90 -2.30 8.29
C PRO A 97 1.48 -2.16 8.90
N PRO A 98 0.43 -1.96 8.09
CA PRO A 98 -0.92 -1.77 8.61
C PRO A 98 -1.41 -3.03 9.32
N LYS A 99 -1.93 -2.87 10.55
CA LYS A 99 -2.49 -3.98 11.34
C LYS A 99 -3.88 -4.38 10.87
N THR A 100 -4.62 -3.41 10.35
CA THR A 100 -5.95 -3.60 9.79
C THR A 100 -6.06 -2.79 8.50
N MET A 101 -6.81 -3.30 7.54
CA MET A 101 -7.12 -2.58 6.31
C MET A 101 -8.45 -3.05 5.73
N ALA A 102 -9.10 -2.18 4.98
CA ALA A 102 -10.25 -2.53 4.16
C ALA A 102 -10.08 -1.86 2.80
N PHE A 103 -10.47 -2.58 1.75
CA PHE A 103 -10.40 -2.04 0.40
C PHE A 103 -11.52 -2.57 -0.49
N LYS A 104 -11.78 -1.83 -1.55
CA LYS A 104 -12.62 -2.22 -2.68
C LYS A 104 -11.78 -2.29 -3.94
N ARG A 105 -12.07 -3.27 -4.79
CA ARG A 105 -11.53 -3.34 -6.13
C ARG A 105 -12.58 -2.88 -7.12
N LEU A 106 -12.22 -1.85 -7.89
CA LEU A 106 -13.00 -1.35 -9.00
C LEU A 106 -12.35 -1.76 -10.32
N ASP A 107 -13.16 -2.12 -11.30
CA ASP A 107 -12.69 -2.42 -12.65
C ASP A 107 -12.43 -1.15 -13.48
N ARG A 108 -12.10 -1.32 -14.77
CA ARG A 108 -11.83 -0.20 -15.71
C ARG A 108 -13.00 0.75 -15.90
N THR A 109 -14.22 0.32 -15.58
CA THR A 109 -15.44 1.12 -15.67
C THR A 109 -15.86 1.73 -14.33
N ALA A 110 -15.00 1.60 -13.31
CA ALA A 110 -15.26 1.98 -11.93
C ALA A 110 -16.39 1.18 -11.26
N ALA A 111 -16.75 0.00 -11.79
CA ALA A 111 -17.71 -0.88 -11.16
C ALA A 111 -17.02 -1.71 -10.07
N GLU A 112 -17.68 -1.86 -8.91
CA GLU A 112 -17.17 -2.72 -7.84
C GLU A 112 -17.19 -4.17 -8.29
N CYS A 113 -16.06 -4.82 -8.06
CA CYS A 113 -15.76 -6.13 -8.56
C CYS A 113 -15.43 -7.08 -7.39
N GLY A 114 -15.00 -6.52 -6.26
CA GLY A 114 -14.95 -7.19 -4.97
C GLY A 114 -14.43 -6.25 -3.89
N SER A 115 -14.43 -6.72 -2.65
CA SER A 115 -13.87 -6.00 -1.50
C SER A 115 -13.29 -6.96 -0.49
N ALA A 116 -12.41 -6.51 0.38
CA ALA A 116 -11.94 -7.32 1.49
C ALA A 116 -11.58 -6.47 2.70
N THR A 117 -11.65 -7.10 3.87
CA THR A 117 -11.13 -6.58 5.13
C THR A 117 -10.08 -7.53 5.67
N PHE A 118 -9.06 -6.98 6.30
CA PHE A 118 -7.97 -7.72 6.93
C PHE A 118 -7.73 -7.13 8.31
N SER A 119 -7.61 -8.00 9.32
CA SER A 119 -7.21 -7.63 10.68
C SER A 119 -6.25 -8.65 11.31
N GLY A 120 -5.86 -9.67 10.56
CA GLY A 120 -4.87 -10.66 10.96
C GLY A 120 -4.82 -11.84 10.02
N GLU A 121 -3.83 -12.71 10.21
CA GLU A 121 -3.59 -13.90 9.40
C GLU A 121 -4.83 -14.80 9.27
N PHE A 122 -5.60 -14.92 10.37
CA PHE A 122 -6.80 -15.75 10.46
C PHE A 122 -8.07 -14.92 10.75
N SER A 123 -8.00 -13.61 10.47
CA SER A 123 -9.08 -12.66 10.68
C SER A 123 -9.19 -11.75 9.46
N TYR A 124 -10.02 -12.14 8.51
CA TYR A 124 -10.22 -11.45 7.25
C TYR A 124 -11.60 -11.76 6.65
N SER A 125 -12.12 -10.86 5.83
CA SER A 125 -13.34 -11.07 5.06
C SER A 125 -13.06 -10.76 3.61
N VAL A 126 -13.57 -11.58 2.70
CA VAL A 126 -13.46 -11.34 1.26
C VAL A 126 -14.85 -11.39 0.66
N THR A 127 -15.16 -10.39 -0.15
CA THR A 127 -16.38 -10.31 -0.96
C THR A 127 -16.01 -10.29 -2.43
N VAL A 128 -16.60 -11.19 -3.21
CA VAL A 128 -16.50 -11.22 -4.67
C VAL A 128 -17.85 -10.82 -5.27
N GLN A 129 -17.84 -9.94 -6.27
CA GLN A 129 -19.06 -9.57 -6.99
C GLN A 129 -19.22 -10.52 -8.20
N VAL A 130 -20.19 -11.42 -8.13
CA VAL A 130 -20.48 -12.42 -9.18
C VAL A 130 -21.85 -12.14 -9.82
N PRO A 131 -22.01 -12.40 -11.12
CA PRO A 131 -23.32 -12.29 -11.76
C PRO A 131 -24.31 -13.30 -11.16
N CYS A 132 -25.58 -12.92 -11.07
CA CYS A 132 -26.63 -13.85 -10.65
C CYS A 132 -26.73 -15.04 -11.61
N THR A 133 -26.84 -16.24 -11.04
CA THR A 133 -27.11 -17.48 -11.79
C THR A 133 -28.60 -17.64 -12.07
N ALA A 134 -28.95 -18.48 -13.05
CA ALA A 134 -30.36 -18.80 -13.35
C ALA A 134 -31.08 -19.40 -12.14
N ASP A 135 -30.40 -20.27 -11.39
CA ASP A 135 -30.97 -20.91 -10.19
C ASP A 135 -31.27 -19.89 -9.08
N GLU A 136 -30.46 -18.84 -8.93
CA GLU A 136 -30.71 -17.77 -7.95
C GLU A 136 -31.88 -16.87 -8.35
N ILE A 137 -32.05 -16.64 -9.65
CA ILE A 137 -33.19 -15.89 -10.21
C ILE A 137 -34.47 -16.71 -10.02
N ASP A 138 -34.47 -17.97 -10.43
CA ASP A 138 -35.61 -18.89 -10.29
C ASP A 138 -35.95 -19.17 -8.81
N GLY A 139 -34.92 -19.20 -7.95
CA GLY A 139 -35.04 -19.34 -6.50
C GLY A 139 -35.52 -18.07 -5.79
N GLY A 140 -35.68 -16.94 -6.50
CA GLY A 140 -36.20 -15.70 -5.94
C GLY A 140 -35.27 -15.01 -4.95
N VAL A 141 -33.95 -15.13 -5.12
CA VAL A 141 -32.97 -14.40 -4.30
C VAL A 141 -33.22 -12.91 -4.47
N ALA A 142 -33.54 -12.21 -3.38
CA ALA A 142 -33.97 -10.80 -3.43
C ALA A 142 -32.96 -9.88 -4.13
N ALA A 143 -31.66 -10.14 -3.97
CA ALA A 143 -30.60 -9.38 -4.64
C ALA A 143 -30.52 -9.62 -6.16
N CYS A 144 -31.15 -10.68 -6.65
CA CYS A 144 -31.27 -11.05 -8.07
C CYS A 144 -32.66 -10.79 -8.65
N ALA A 145 -33.59 -10.17 -7.89
CA ALA A 145 -34.99 -10.03 -8.29
C ALA A 145 -35.16 -9.25 -9.62
N ASP A 146 -34.25 -8.32 -9.91
CA ASP A 146 -34.26 -7.52 -11.14
C ASP A 146 -33.28 -8.05 -12.21
N ALA A 147 -32.64 -9.19 -11.98
CA ALA A 147 -31.67 -9.75 -12.92
C ALA A 147 -32.40 -10.40 -14.11
N GLY A 148 -32.22 -9.84 -15.31
CA GLY A 148 -32.66 -10.45 -16.57
C GLY A 148 -31.75 -11.61 -17.01
N ALA A 149 -32.12 -12.27 -18.12
CA ALA A 149 -31.35 -13.38 -18.73
C ALA A 149 -29.91 -13.01 -19.13
N ASP A 150 -29.63 -11.71 -19.17
CA ASP A 150 -28.39 -11.04 -19.54
C ASP A 150 -27.38 -10.95 -18.36
N SER A 151 -27.84 -11.16 -17.11
CA SER A 151 -27.04 -11.22 -15.87
C SER A 151 -26.11 -10.02 -15.59
N THR A 152 -26.55 -8.79 -15.90
CA THR A 152 -25.77 -7.55 -15.61
C THR A 152 -25.74 -7.17 -14.12
N ILE A 153 -26.65 -7.70 -13.31
CA ILE A 153 -26.69 -7.49 -11.86
C ILE A 153 -25.74 -8.48 -11.20
N LYS A 154 -24.83 -7.94 -10.39
CA LYS A 154 -23.88 -8.71 -9.57
C LYS A 154 -24.32 -8.69 -8.12
N ILE A 155 -24.09 -9.80 -7.43
CA ILE A 155 -24.30 -9.95 -6.00
C ILE A 155 -22.97 -10.20 -5.30
N GLY A 156 -22.86 -9.65 -4.08
CA GLY A 156 -21.70 -9.88 -3.23
C GLY A 156 -21.81 -11.24 -2.55
N LYS A 157 -20.87 -12.13 -2.85
CA LYS A 157 -20.65 -13.36 -2.09
C LYS A 157 -19.52 -13.08 -1.12
N THR A 158 -19.78 -13.24 0.17
CA THR A 158 -18.81 -12.95 1.23
C THR A 158 -18.46 -14.21 2.02
N ILE A 159 -17.17 -14.47 2.17
CA ILE A 159 -16.66 -15.38 3.20
C ILE A 159 -15.97 -14.55 4.28
N THR A 160 -16.15 -14.94 5.55
CA THR A 160 -15.46 -14.30 6.67
C THR A 160 -14.81 -15.35 7.52
N LEU A 161 -13.52 -15.16 7.80
CA LEU A 161 -12.76 -15.92 8.77
C LEU A 161 -12.46 -14.99 9.94
N ALA A 162 -12.73 -15.45 11.15
CA ALA A 162 -12.45 -14.69 12.36
C ALA A 162 -11.78 -15.56 13.42
N THR A 163 -10.70 -15.04 13.99
CA THR A 163 -10.14 -15.53 15.25
C THR A 163 -10.48 -14.52 16.34
N PRO A 164 -11.38 -14.87 17.27
CA PRO A 164 -11.64 -14.06 18.45
C PRO A 164 -10.35 -13.76 19.23
N GLU A 165 -10.26 -12.55 19.79
CA GLU A 165 -9.05 -12.10 20.50
C GLU A 165 -8.68 -13.04 21.65
N GLY A 166 -7.40 -13.41 21.72
CA GLY A 166 -6.86 -14.30 22.75
C GLY A 166 -7.28 -15.77 22.64
N ARG A 167 -7.96 -16.18 21.56
CA ARG A 167 -8.38 -17.56 21.32
C ARG A 167 -7.63 -18.23 20.17
N SER A 168 -7.61 -19.56 20.19
CA SER A 168 -7.08 -20.39 19.10
C SER A 168 -8.22 -21.01 18.27
N THR A 169 -9.37 -20.37 18.22
CA THR A 169 -10.52 -20.82 17.44
C THR A 169 -10.50 -20.19 16.05
N LEU A 170 -11.22 -20.80 15.11
CA LEU A 170 -11.46 -20.26 13.78
C LEU A 170 -12.96 -20.33 13.49
N ASP A 171 -13.56 -19.16 13.31
CA ASP A 171 -14.96 -19.02 12.92
C ASP A 171 -15.01 -18.76 11.43
N VAL A 172 -15.77 -19.57 10.69
CA VAL A 172 -15.96 -19.41 9.24
C VAL A 172 -17.43 -19.12 8.96
N SER A 173 -17.73 -17.92 8.48
CA SER A 173 -19.06 -17.55 7.99
C SER A 173 -19.09 -17.65 6.47
N CYS A 174 -19.99 -18.48 5.96
CA CYS A 174 -20.13 -18.84 4.55
C CYS A 174 -21.11 -17.93 3.80
N THR A 175 -21.04 -17.97 2.48
CA THR A 175 -21.89 -17.19 1.56
C THR A 175 -23.37 -17.59 1.61
N ASN A 176 -23.66 -18.83 1.98
CA ASN A 176 -25.01 -19.39 2.14
C ASN A 176 -25.62 -19.10 3.53
N GLY A 177 -24.91 -18.37 4.40
CA GLY A 177 -25.33 -18.06 5.77
C GLY A 177 -25.00 -19.12 6.81
N SER A 178 -24.41 -20.27 6.44
CA SER A 178 -23.90 -21.21 7.44
C SER A 178 -22.69 -20.60 8.16
N SER A 179 -22.49 -21.02 9.41
CA SER A 179 -21.32 -20.65 10.20
C SER A 179 -20.74 -21.91 10.80
N HIS A 180 -19.42 -22.00 10.77
CA HIS A 180 -18.67 -23.14 11.29
C HIS A 180 -17.70 -22.69 12.36
N HIS A 181 -17.52 -23.52 13.39
CA HIS A 181 -16.68 -23.20 14.54
C HIS A 181 -15.63 -24.29 14.75
N PHE A 182 -14.35 -23.93 14.65
CA PHE A 182 -13.24 -24.88 14.71
C PHE A 182 -12.24 -24.52 15.81
N ASN A 183 -11.62 -25.53 16.40
CA ASN A 183 -10.39 -25.36 17.15
C ASN A 183 -9.21 -25.43 16.17
N ARG A 184 -8.47 -24.33 15.98
CA ARG A 184 -7.39 -24.28 14.99
C ARG A 184 -6.23 -25.23 15.34
N VAL A 185 -6.06 -25.57 16.61
CA VAL A 185 -5.00 -26.49 17.05
C VAL A 185 -5.20 -27.90 16.49
N ASP A 186 -6.45 -28.30 16.24
CA ASP A 186 -6.80 -29.63 15.72
C ASP A 186 -6.25 -29.86 14.31
N ILE A 187 -5.79 -28.82 13.62
CA ILE A 187 -5.14 -28.96 12.32
C ILE A 187 -3.85 -29.80 12.37
N GLN A 188 -3.20 -29.86 13.55
CA GLN A 188 -2.04 -30.73 13.77
C GLN A 188 -2.38 -32.22 13.67
N GLU A 189 -3.66 -32.57 13.77
CA GLU A 189 -4.13 -33.96 13.68
C GLU A 189 -4.55 -34.36 12.26
N CYS A 190 -4.63 -33.40 11.32
CA CYS A 190 -5.08 -33.68 9.95
C CYS A 190 -4.06 -34.48 9.14
N ALA A 191 -2.77 -34.25 9.36
CA ALA A 191 -1.70 -34.93 8.65
C ALA A 191 -0.46 -35.13 9.52
N THR A 192 0.34 -36.15 9.22
CA THR A 192 1.64 -36.37 9.88
C THR A 192 2.71 -35.36 9.40
N GLU A 193 2.59 -34.90 8.14
CA GLU A 193 3.52 -33.95 7.52
C GLU A 193 2.77 -32.89 6.70
N GLY A 194 3.26 -31.64 6.72
CA GLY A 194 2.76 -30.55 5.87
C GLY A 194 1.46 -29.88 6.33
N GLN A 195 1.02 -30.13 7.57
CA GLN A 195 -0.23 -29.58 8.13
C GLN A 195 -0.30 -28.04 8.16
N ASP A 196 0.82 -27.34 8.07
CA ASP A 196 0.90 -25.87 7.93
C ASP A 196 0.28 -25.37 6.60
N GLN A 197 0.22 -26.24 5.60
CA GLN A 197 -0.40 -25.95 4.31
C GLN A 197 -1.93 -26.02 4.35
N LEU A 198 -2.50 -26.65 5.38
CA LEU A 198 -3.95 -26.76 5.56
C LEU A 198 -4.57 -25.53 6.20
N GLN A 199 -3.80 -24.57 6.72
CA GLN A 199 -4.39 -23.40 7.39
C GLN A 199 -4.79 -22.33 6.37
N PRO A 200 -6.10 -22.01 6.21
CA PRO A 200 -6.55 -20.81 5.52
C PRO A 200 -5.91 -19.60 6.17
N ARG A 201 -5.20 -18.78 5.39
CA ARG A 201 -4.56 -17.59 5.96
C ARG A 201 -4.44 -16.45 4.96
N ALA A 202 -4.61 -15.23 5.47
CA ALA A 202 -4.24 -14.01 4.78
C ALA A 202 -2.79 -13.66 5.11
N VAL A 203 -2.02 -13.33 4.08
CA VAL A 203 -0.63 -12.87 4.19
C VAL A 203 -0.57 -11.44 3.67
N LEU A 204 -0.24 -10.54 4.59
CA LEU A 204 0.05 -9.14 4.28
C LEU A 204 1.57 -8.95 4.23
N GLU A 205 2.11 -8.70 3.05
CA GLU A 205 3.48 -8.27 2.86
C GLU A 205 3.47 -6.75 2.63
N ALA A 206 4.04 -5.99 3.55
CA ALA A 206 4.03 -4.54 3.47
C ALA A 206 5.36 -3.94 3.94
N ASN A 207 5.90 -3.02 3.15
CA ASN A 207 7.05 -2.19 3.50
C ASN A 207 6.78 -0.76 3.05
N ALA A 208 7.06 0.21 3.93
CA ALA A 208 6.86 1.63 3.60
C ALA A 208 7.89 2.18 2.60
N GLY A 209 8.86 1.39 2.16
CA GLY A 209 10.04 1.88 1.44
C GLY A 209 11.09 2.45 2.39
N ASN A 210 12.24 2.84 1.84
CA ASN A 210 13.38 3.36 2.59
C ASN A 210 13.68 4.80 2.16
N GLN A 211 14.38 5.55 3.02
CA GLN A 211 14.89 6.87 2.62
C GLN A 211 16.04 6.69 1.61
N PRO A 212 15.98 7.32 0.43
CA PRO A 212 17.11 7.35 -0.49
C PRO A 212 18.35 8.01 0.15
N PRO A 213 19.56 7.76 -0.36
CA PRO A 213 20.72 8.57 -0.06
C PRO A 213 20.39 10.07 -0.22
N PRO A 214 20.93 10.96 0.64
CA PRO A 214 20.53 12.38 0.64
C PRO A 214 20.59 13.05 -0.73
N ASP A 215 21.65 12.79 -1.49
CA ASP A 215 21.89 13.32 -2.85
C ASP A 215 21.46 12.38 -3.99
N ALA A 216 20.63 11.38 -3.72
CA ALA A 216 20.17 10.49 -4.78
C ALA A 216 19.43 11.30 -5.87
N ASP A 217 19.55 10.87 -7.12
CA ASP A 217 18.78 11.47 -8.22
C ASP A 217 17.27 11.30 -7.93
N PRO A 218 16.50 12.39 -7.80
CA PRO A 218 15.09 12.33 -7.45
C PRO A 218 14.25 11.59 -8.51
N THR A 219 14.77 11.41 -9.73
CA THR A 219 14.11 10.66 -10.81
C THR A 219 14.36 9.15 -10.75
N MET A 220 15.36 8.71 -9.98
CA MET A 220 15.82 7.31 -9.90
C MET A 220 15.63 6.70 -8.51
N THR A 221 14.57 7.08 -7.81
CA THR A 221 14.24 6.57 -6.45
C THR A 221 13.51 5.23 -6.46
N GLY A 222 13.47 4.56 -7.61
CA GLY A 222 12.75 3.30 -7.87
C GLY A 222 12.98 2.22 -6.81
N ASP A 223 14.25 2.02 -6.46
CA ASP A 223 14.75 0.97 -5.56
C ASP A 223 14.40 1.21 -4.09
N TYR A 224 14.00 2.43 -3.75
CA TYR A 224 13.64 2.84 -2.39
C TYR A 224 12.13 2.80 -2.14
N ALA A 225 11.35 2.42 -3.15
CA ALA A 225 9.91 2.36 -3.08
C ALA A 225 9.40 1.32 -2.07
N GLY A 226 8.23 1.62 -1.51
CA GLY A 226 7.49 0.67 -0.70
C GLY A 226 6.59 -0.22 -1.53
N SER A 227 6.02 -1.23 -0.88
CA SER A 227 4.98 -2.07 -1.44
C SER A 227 4.00 -2.48 -0.35
N VAL A 228 2.76 -2.74 -0.76
CA VAL A 228 1.74 -3.37 0.07
C VAL A 228 1.02 -4.39 -0.79
N LYS A 229 1.02 -5.64 -0.33
CA LYS A 229 0.49 -6.79 -1.04
C LYS A 229 -0.32 -7.65 -0.09
N LEU A 230 -1.57 -7.93 -0.47
CA LEU A 230 -2.41 -8.89 0.24
C LEU A 230 -2.59 -10.14 -0.61
N SER A 231 -2.35 -11.28 -0.01
CA SER A 231 -2.69 -12.57 -0.58
C SER A 231 -3.44 -13.43 0.43
N VAL A 232 -4.26 -14.37 -0.05
CA VAL A 232 -4.86 -15.41 0.78
C VAL A 232 -4.43 -16.75 0.24
N HIS A 233 -3.99 -17.62 1.15
CA HIS A 233 -3.60 -18.98 0.88
C HIS A 233 -4.81 -19.87 1.13
N TYR A 234 -5.32 -20.48 0.06
CA TYR A 234 -6.46 -21.39 0.09
C TYR A 234 -5.95 -22.84 0.05
N PRO A 235 -6.06 -23.60 1.16
CA PRO A 235 -5.78 -25.03 1.15
C PRO A 235 -6.57 -25.74 0.06
N GLN A 236 -6.00 -26.80 -0.53
CA GLN A 236 -6.70 -27.61 -1.53
C GLN A 236 -7.45 -28.77 -0.87
N SER A 237 -8.63 -29.11 -1.41
CA SER A 237 -9.38 -30.30 -1.02
C SER A 237 -8.68 -31.56 -1.54
N ASN A 238 -8.92 -32.70 -0.90
CA ASN A 238 -8.29 -33.98 -1.25
C ASN A 238 -6.74 -33.91 -1.30
N SER A 239 -6.14 -33.02 -0.50
CA SER A 239 -4.68 -32.79 -0.47
C SER A 239 -3.93 -33.73 0.48
N ILE A 240 -4.66 -34.44 1.34
CA ILE A 240 -4.08 -35.36 2.33
C ILE A 240 -3.98 -36.77 1.72
N VAL A 241 -2.76 -37.28 1.59
CA VAL A 241 -2.49 -38.62 1.04
C VAL A 241 -1.76 -39.49 2.05
N GLU A 242 -2.11 -40.77 2.10
CA GLU A 242 -1.39 -41.77 2.89
C GLU A 242 -0.19 -42.28 2.08
N PHE A 243 1.03 -42.04 2.58
CA PHE A 243 2.27 -42.43 1.88
C PHE A 243 2.95 -43.65 2.53
N GLU A 244 2.65 -43.91 3.80
CA GLU A 244 2.98 -45.14 4.51
C GLU A 244 1.80 -45.50 5.41
N LYS A 245 1.70 -46.77 5.82
CA LYS A 245 0.62 -47.24 6.68
C LYS A 245 0.53 -46.39 7.96
N GLY A 246 -0.55 -45.62 8.09
CA GLY A 246 -0.80 -44.72 9.22
C GLY A 246 0.00 -43.42 9.21
N LYS A 247 0.65 -43.06 8.09
CA LYS A 247 1.30 -41.76 7.89
C LYS A 247 0.71 -41.04 6.69
N THR A 248 0.23 -39.84 6.95
CA THR A 248 -0.40 -38.97 5.96
C THR A 248 0.42 -37.71 5.75
N ARG A 249 0.43 -37.18 4.54
CA ARG A 249 1.08 -35.90 4.21
C ARG A 249 0.15 -35.04 3.39
N VAL A 250 0.32 -33.73 3.51
CA VAL A 250 -0.29 -32.77 2.59
C VAL A 250 0.59 -32.70 1.34
N GLU A 251 0.06 -33.16 0.21
CA GLU A 251 0.82 -33.27 -1.05
C GLU A 251 0.71 -32.00 -1.90
N GLN A 252 -0.38 -31.25 -1.77
CA GLN A 252 -0.67 -30.10 -2.60
C GLN A 252 -0.52 -28.79 -1.82
N PRO A 253 0.28 -27.83 -2.33
CA PRO A 253 0.41 -26.53 -1.71
C PRO A 253 -0.90 -25.74 -1.83
N PRO A 254 -1.15 -24.79 -0.92
CA PRO A 254 -2.34 -23.95 -1.00
C PRO A 254 -2.32 -23.11 -2.30
N VAL A 255 -3.49 -22.92 -2.89
CA VAL A 255 -3.68 -21.98 -3.98
C VAL A 255 -3.61 -20.57 -3.43
N VAL A 256 -2.63 -19.80 -3.87
CA VAL A 256 -2.47 -18.40 -3.48
C VAL A 256 -3.32 -17.54 -4.41
N VAL A 257 -4.19 -16.72 -3.84
CA VAL A 257 -4.88 -15.65 -4.56
C VAL A 257 -4.33 -14.32 -4.07
N GLU A 258 -3.69 -13.58 -4.97
CA GLU A 258 -3.16 -12.25 -4.68
C GLU A 258 -4.23 -11.20 -5.01
N TYR A 259 -4.67 -10.47 -3.99
CA TYR A 259 -5.79 -9.54 -4.10
C TYR A 259 -5.36 -8.20 -4.69
N PHE A 260 -4.15 -7.77 -4.38
CA PHE A 260 -3.48 -6.61 -4.99
C PHE A 260 -1.99 -6.63 -4.64
N ASN A 261 -1.20 -5.95 -5.47
CA ASN A 261 0.19 -5.60 -5.21
C ASN A 261 0.42 -4.14 -5.61
N CYS A 262 0.47 -3.27 -4.61
CA CYS A 262 0.51 -1.82 -4.81
C CYS A 262 1.86 -1.24 -4.41
N ARG A 263 2.52 -0.59 -5.37
CA ARG A 263 3.77 0.14 -5.15
C ARG A 263 3.51 1.48 -4.49
N ILE A 264 4.23 1.75 -3.41
CA ILE A 264 4.24 3.04 -2.72
C ILE A 264 5.45 3.84 -3.23
N PRO A 265 5.27 5.04 -3.80
CA PRO A 265 6.41 5.88 -4.18
C PRO A 265 7.40 6.08 -3.03
N ALA A 266 8.69 6.06 -3.36
CA ALA A 266 9.74 6.38 -2.42
C ALA A 266 9.57 7.82 -1.90
N PRO A 267 9.97 8.11 -0.65
CA PRO A 267 10.14 9.49 -0.22
C PRO A 267 11.18 10.20 -1.10
N ALA A 268 11.07 11.53 -1.19
CA ALA A 268 12.10 12.32 -1.85
C ALA A 268 13.44 12.19 -1.08
N PRO A 269 14.59 12.23 -1.78
CA PRO A 269 15.88 12.33 -1.11
C PRO A 269 15.97 13.63 -0.31
N LEU A 270 16.62 13.60 0.85
CA LEU A 270 16.68 14.74 1.80
C LEU A 270 17.10 16.05 1.13
N CYS A 271 18.10 16.02 0.24
CA CYS A 271 18.62 17.23 -0.40
C CYS A 271 17.74 17.78 -1.54
N PHE A 272 16.53 17.24 -1.70
CA PHE A 272 15.56 17.58 -2.75
C PHE A 272 14.10 17.48 -2.29
N ASP A 273 13.85 17.38 -0.98
CA ASP A 273 12.50 17.19 -0.44
C ASP A 273 11.77 18.50 -0.09
N GLY A 274 12.47 19.63 -0.18
CA GLY A 274 11.92 20.96 0.05
C GLY A 274 11.82 21.35 1.52
N GLU A 275 12.32 20.52 2.42
CA GLU A 275 12.43 20.82 3.84
C GLU A 275 13.89 21.16 4.20
N LYS A 276 14.10 21.74 5.38
CA LYS A 276 15.44 21.90 5.94
C LYS A 276 15.60 20.87 7.05
N ASP A 277 16.22 19.75 6.73
CA ASP A 277 16.35 18.65 7.67
C ASP A 277 17.76 18.06 7.69
N GLY A 278 17.92 16.92 8.38
CA GLY A 278 19.22 16.25 8.50
C GLY A 278 20.35 17.17 8.99
N LEU A 279 21.33 17.41 8.12
CA LEU A 279 22.50 18.28 8.37
C LEU A 279 22.60 19.41 7.35
N GLU A 280 21.50 19.76 6.70
CA GLU A 280 21.44 20.87 5.77
C GLU A 280 21.61 22.23 6.47
N THR A 281 22.27 23.16 5.79
CA THR A 281 22.43 24.52 6.35
C THR A 281 21.34 25.47 5.89
N ASP A 282 20.74 25.22 4.72
CA ASP A 282 19.48 25.80 4.26
C ASP A 282 18.68 24.74 3.47
N ILE A 283 17.43 25.02 3.12
CA ILE A 283 16.53 24.06 2.43
C ILE A 283 17.20 23.45 1.19
N ASP A 284 17.29 22.13 1.13
CA ASP A 284 17.83 21.35 0.02
C ASP A 284 19.29 21.72 -0.34
N CYS A 285 20.11 22.18 0.62
CA CYS A 285 21.49 22.57 0.36
C CYS A 285 22.45 22.64 1.56
N GLY A 286 23.73 22.55 1.22
CA GLY A 286 24.84 22.81 2.13
C GLY A 286 25.00 21.72 3.19
N GLY A 287 25.79 22.05 4.21
CA GLY A 287 26.18 21.08 5.23
C GLY A 287 27.08 19.98 4.69
N THR A 288 27.17 18.89 5.47
CA THR A 288 28.05 17.75 5.14
C THR A 288 27.35 16.68 4.32
N LEU A 289 26.01 16.70 4.25
CA LEU A 289 25.23 15.66 3.59
C LEU A 289 24.93 15.98 2.13
N CYS A 290 24.69 17.25 1.78
CA CYS A 290 24.28 17.63 0.43
C CYS A 290 25.48 18.06 -0.43
N THR A 291 25.58 17.46 -1.62
CA THR A 291 26.49 17.88 -2.68
C THR A 291 26.13 19.26 -3.22
N LYS A 292 24.84 19.57 -3.30
CA LYS A 292 24.34 20.88 -3.68
C LYS A 292 24.75 21.91 -2.64
N ARG A 293 25.46 22.93 -3.08
CA ARG A 293 25.85 24.07 -2.24
C ARG A 293 24.76 25.12 -2.26
N CYS A 294 24.64 25.83 -1.15
CA CYS A 294 23.69 26.90 -0.98
C CYS A 294 24.09 28.12 -1.82
N GLU A 295 23.08 28.70 -2.47
CA GLU A 295 23.19 29.89 -3.31
C GLU A 295 23.33 31.16 -2.45
N GLU A 296 23.58 32.30 -3.10
CA GLU A 296 23.67 33.59 -2.43
C GLU A 296 22.43 33.88 -1.55
N SER A 297 22.66 34.47 -0.38
CA SER A 297 21.65 34.79 0.65
C SER A 297 20.99 33.60 1.36
N GLN A 298 21.34 32.36 1.00
CA GLN A 298 20.99 31.18 1.78
C GLN A 298 21.90 31.02 3.00
N SER A 299 21.42 30.29 3.99
CA SER A 299 22.03 30.08 5.29
C SER A 299 23.17 29.08 5.21
N CYS A 300 24.23 29.33 5.96
CA CYS A 300 25.44 28.51 5.95
C CYS A 300 26.06 28.43 7.34
N ALA A 301 26.91 27.42 7.55
CA ALA A 301 27.74 27.29 8.74
C ALA A 301 29.23 27.41 8.41
N LEU A 302 29.63 26.95 7.23
CA LEU A 302 30.99 26.90 6.72
C LEU A 302 31.07 27.48 5.31
N ASP A 303 32.26 27.94 4.92
CA ASP A 303 32.54 28.40 3.55
C ASP A 303 32.22 27.33 2.50
N SER A 304 32.40 26.04 2.85
CA SER A 304 32.07 24.90 1.98
C SER A 304 30.59 24.73 1.72
N ASP A 305 29.70 25.31 2.53
CA ASP A 305 28.26 25.18 2.32
C ASP A 305 27.78 26.04 1.15
N CYS A 306 28.55 27.07 0.79
CA CYS A 306 28.16 28.05 -0.20
C CYS A 306 28.74 27.73 -1.58
N ALA A 307 27.92 27.86 -2.63
CA ALA A 307 28.38 27.73 -4.01
C ALA A 307 29.47 28.76 -4.34
N THR A 308 29.44 29.90 -3.65
CA THR A 308 30.42 31.00 -3.74
C THR A 308 31.68 30.77 -2.90
N GLY A 309 31.71 29.73 -2.06
CA GLY A 309 32.80 29.45 -1.13
C GLY A 309 32.94 30.47 0.01
N THR A 310 31.94 31.32 0.25
CA THR A 310 32.03 32.41 1.25
C THR A 310 30.78 32.48 2.12
N CYS A 311 30.92 32.06 3.37
CA CYS A 311 29.90 32.12 4.41
C CYS A 311 30.22 33.24 5.41
N ARG A 312 29.45 34.32 5.44
CA ARG A 312 29.71 35.48 6.32
C ARG A 312 28.43 35.99 6.95
N THR A 313 28.58 36.66 8.08
CA THR A 313 27.47 37.33 8.77
C THR A 313 26.96 38.48 7.92
N ASP A 314 25.66 38.50 7.63
CA ASP A 314 25.01 39.60 6.92
C ASP A 314 24.64 40.75 7.87
N SER A 315 23.98 41.78 7.35
CA SER A 315 23.54 42.95 8.15
C SER A 315 22.49 42.62 9.21
N SER A 316 21.85 41.45 9.14
CA SER A 316 20.88 40.96 10.12
C SER A 316 21.52 40.13 11.24
N GLY A 317 22.82 39.84 11.15
CA GLY A 317 23.56 39.10 12.16
C GLY A 317 23.57 37.59 11.97
N PHE A 318 23.04 37.07 10.87
CA PHE A 318 23.01 35.63 10.56
C PHE A 318 24.07 35.27 9.51
N LEU A 319 24.63 34.06 9.61
CA LEU A 319 25.57 33.53 8.62
C LEU A 319 24.83 33.19 7.32
N LYS A 320 25.25 33.83 6.22
CA LYS A 320 24.67 33.72 4.89
C LYS A 320 25.76 33.60 3.82
N CYS A 321 25.46 32.85 2.77
CA CYS A 321 26.29 32.76 1.58
C CYS A 321 26.34 34.11 0.88
N GLN A 322 27.54 34.66 0.74
CA GLN A 322 27.75 35.95 0.09
C GLN A 322 27.91 35.76 -1.41
N ALA A 323 27.60 36.79 -2.20
CA ALA A 323 27.97 36.83 -3.61
C ALA A 323 29.45 36.45 -3.77
N ALA A 324 29.76 35.63 -4.79
CA ALA A 324 31.15 35.44 -5.18
C ALA A 324 31.75 36.83 -5.38
N ALA A 325 32.89 37.10 -4.74
CA ALA A 325 33.51 38.42 -4.81
C ALA A 325 33.70 38.79 -6.28
N SER A 326 32.75 39.55 -6.83
CA SER A 326 32.99 40.35 -8.01
C SER A 326 34.16 41.21 -7.56
N SER A 327 35.31 41.01 -8.19
CA SER A 327 36.49 41.83 -7.99
C SER A 327 36.03 43.27 -7.98
N SER A 328 35.88 43.82 -6.78
CA SER A 328 35.27 45.11 -6.60
C SER A 328 36.27 46.09 -7.17
N ALA A 329 35.99 46.57 -8.37
CA ALA A 329 36.57 47.78 -8.87
C ALA A 329 36.25 48.84 -7.81
N SER A 330 37.23 49.07 -6.95
CA SER A 330 37.26 50.16 -6.00
C SER A 330 37.18 51.43 -6.81
N ALA A 331 35.95 51.93 -7.03
CA ALA A 331 35.71 53.25 -7.58
C ALA A 331 36.11 54.26 -6.50
N THR A 332 37.43 54.45 -6.41
CA THR A 332 38.04 55.50 -5.61
C THR A 332 37.67 56.82 -6.27
N THR A 333 36.91 57.63 -5.56
CA THR A 333 36.68 59.03 -5.87
C THR A 333 38.02 59.77 -5.84
N GLY A 334 38.41 60.37 -6.97
CA GLY A 334 39.60 61.21 -7.06
C GLY A 334 39.69 61.90 -8.40
N GLY A 335 39.30 63.19 -8.44
CA GLY A 335 39.43 64.03 -9.63
C GLY A 335 40.90 64.39 -9.93
N GLY A 336 41.18 64.73 -11.19
CA GLY A 336 42.47 65.28 -11.58
C GLY A 336 42.74 65.16 -13.08
N ALA A 337 42.89 66.32 -13.73
CA ALA A 337 43.15 66.49 -15.16
C ALA A 337 44.47 65.88 -15.64
N GLY A 338 44.56 65.60 -16.95
CA GLY A 338 45.85 65.33 -17.59
C GLY A 338 45.74 64.81 -19.02
N ALA A 339 46.08 65.67 -19.98
CA ALA A 339 46.12 65.43 -21.41
C ALA A 339 47.24 64.46 -21.83
N GLY A 340 47.12 63.86 -23.02
CA GLY A 340 48.28 63.40 -23.80
C GLY A 340 48.05 62.19 -24.72
N ALA A 341 48.08 62.46 -26.04
CA ALA A 341 48.59 61.66 -27.17
C ALA A 341 48.25 60.15 -27.26
N GLY A 342 47.82 59.58 -28.39
CA GLY A 342 48.23 59.81 -29.77
C GLY A 342 49.00 58.58 -30.30
N GLY A 343 48.54 57.99 -31.40
CA GLY A 343 49.25 56.97 -32.22
C GLY A 343 49.01 55.51 -31.79
N ALA A 344 48.26 54.68 -32.52
CA ALA A 344 48.50 54.07 -33.84
C ALA A 344 49.61 53.00 -33.85
N GLY A 345 49.23 51.77 -34.25
CA GLY A 345 50.16 50.84 -34.93
C GLY A 345 50.11 49.37 -34.52
N GLY A 346 49.46 48.55 -35.36
CA GLY A 346 50.07 47.31 -35.86
C GLY A 346 49.70 45.99 -35.19
N THR A 347 48.69 45.30 -35.71
CA THR A 347 48.54 43.84 -35.63
C THR A 347 48.93 43.21 -36.96
N GLY A 348 50.13 42.60 -37.01
CA GLY A 348 50.35 41.39 -37.79
C GLY A 348 50.05 40.21 -36.86
N GLY A 349 49.47 39.08 -37.26
CA GLY A 349 49.47 38.47 -38.57
C GLY A 349 50.00 37.05 -38.42
N ALA A 350 49.06 36.09 -38.40
CA ALA A 350 49.17 34.70 -38.87
C ALA A 350 49.94 33.62 -38.07
N GLY A 351 49.30 32.44 -38.04
CA GLY A 351 49.80 31.13 -37.60
C GLY A 351 48.89 30.57 -36.51
N GLY A 352 47.92 29.68 -36.74
CA GLY A 352 47.89 28.56 -37.67
C GLY A 352 48.12 27.28 -36.88
N GLN A 353 47.00 26.64 -36.52
CA GLN A 353 46.82 25.43 -35.68
C GLN A 353 46.81 25.65 -34.17
#